data_AF-A0A954YFA9-F1
#
_entry.id   AF-A0A954YFA9-F1
#
_cell.length_a   1.000
_cell.length_b   1.000
_cell.length_c   1.000
_cell.angle_alpha   90.00
_cell.angle_beta   90.00
_cell.angle_gamma   90.00
#
_symmetry.space_group_name_H-M   'P 1'
#
loop_
_entity.id
_entity.type
_entity.pdbx_description
1 polymer ?
#
loop_
_entity_poly.entity_id
_entity_poly.type
_entity_poly.pdbx_seq_one_letter_code
_entity_poly.pdbx_strand_id
1 'polypeptide(L)'
;MRFHVGQLVRINKPGELWHNEETEVTSIGPATYNCDMWVLGELICEVNLPAKQDGTRRGWVHPRYLVPISDPPELVEWSDCIWQPEGVT
;
A
#
# COMPACT_ATOMS: atom_id res chain seq x y z
N MET A 1 -9.90 -2.99 6.33
CA MET A 1 -8.89 -1.93 6.60
C MET A 1 -8.46 -1.36 5.26
N ARG A 2 -8.44 -0.03 5.11
CA ARG A 2 -8.02 0.65 3.86
C ARG A 2 -6.65 1.28 4.10
N PHE A 3 -5.75 1.17 3.14
CA PHE A 3 -4.42 1.81 3.16
C PHE A 3 -4.42 2.98 2.19
N HIS A 4 -3.49 3.92 2.39
CA HIS A 4 -3.30 5.09 1.53
C HIS A 4 -1.85 5.17 1.05
N VAL A 5 -1.63 5.71 -0.15
CA VAL A 5 -0.28 6.04 -0.62
C VAL A 5 0.31 7.10 0.31
N GLY A 6 1.57 6.92 0.71
CA GLY A 6 2.24 7.74 1.72
C GLY A 6 2.08 7.24 3.16
N GLN A 7 1.28 6.19 3.38
CA GLN A 7 1.05 5.68 4.73
C GLN A 7 2.24 4.85 5.22
N LEU A 8 2.71 5.13 6.44
CA LEU A 8 3.69 4.30 7.14
C LEU A 8 3.03 3.03 7.68
N VAL A 9 3.61 1.90 7.32
CA VAL A 9 3.14 0.55 7.64
C VAL A 9 4.30 -0.35 8.07
N ARG A 10 4.02 -1.31 8.95
CA ARG A 10 4.92 -2.37 9.36
C ARG A 10 4.53 -3.67 8.67
N ILE A 11 5.51 -4.38 8.13
CA ILE A 11 5.27 -5.67 7.49
C ILE A 11 5.19 -6.78 8.56
N ASN A 12 4.01 -7.31 8.80
CA ASN A 12 3.75 -8.43 9.69
C ASN A 12 3.57 -9.74 8.90
N LYS A 13 4.61 -10.20 8.20
CA LYS A 13 4.65 -11.50 7.51
C LYS A 13 5.73 -12.42 8.11
N PRO A 14 5.38 -13.29 9.09
CA PRO A 14 6.34 -14.18 9.71
C PRO A 14 7.08 -15.05 8.69
N GLY A 15 8.38 -15.28 8.91
CA GLY A 15 9.22 -16.11 8.04
C GLY A 15 9.81 -15.37 6.82
N GLU A 16 9.38 -14.14 6.55
CA GLU A 16 10.01 -13.27 5.55
C GLU A 16 11.11 -12.41 6.16
N LEU A 17 12.04 -12.00 5.30
CA LEU A 17 13.19 -11.18 5.70
C LEU A 17 12.80 -9.79 6.18
N TRP A 18 11.68 -9.28 5.70
CA TRP A 18 11.18 -7.94 6.02
C TRP A 18 10.16 -7.96 7.16
N HIS A 19 10.04 -9.06 7.90
CA HIS A 19 9.14 -9.13 9.04
C HIS A 19 9.54 -8.10 10.10
N ASN A 20 8.56 -7.31 10.55
CA ASN A 20 8.69 -6.15 11.44
C ASN A 20 9.41 -4.92 10.86
N GLU A 21 9.76 -4.92 9.58
CA GLU A 21 10.30 -3.74 8.92
C GLU A 21 9.21 -2.68 8.70
N GLU A 22 9.58 -1.43 8.92
CA GLU A 22 8.73 -0.26 8.69
C GLU A 22 9.00 0.30 7.29
N THR A 23 7.92 0.62 6.58
CA THR A 23 8.00 1.10 5.20
C THR A 23 6.81 2.00 4.88
N GLU A 24 6.84 2.61 3.70
CA GLU A 24 5.80 3.49 3.18
C GLU A 24 5.11 2.83 2.00
N VAL A 25 3.79 2.94 1.94
CA VAL A 25 2.99 2.52 0.79
C VAL A 25 3.23 3.50 -0.37
N THR A 26 3.85 3.04 -1.46
CA THR A 26 4.19 3.87 -2.62
C THR A 26 3.10 3.85 -3.69
N SER A 27 2.34 2.76 -3.77
CA SER A 27 1.26 2.59 -4.74
C SER A 27 0.25 1.56 -4.24
N ILE A 28 -0.99 1.65 -4.73
CA ILE A 28 -2.04 0.66 -4.48
C ILE A 28 -2.66 0.34 -5.84
N GLY A 29 -2.71 -0.94 -6.19
CA GLY A 29 -3.20 -1.37 -7.49
C GLY A 29 -3.71 -2.80 -7.48
N PRO A 30 -4.44 -3.21 -8.53
CA PRO A 30 -4.87 -4.59 -8.67
C PRO A 30 -3.68 -5.50 -8.99
N ALA A 31 -3.67 -6.69 -8.38
CA ALA A 31 -2.78 -7.76 -8.79
C ALA A 31 -3.03 -8.10 -10.26
N THR A 32 -1.98 -8.00 -11.08
CA THR A 32 -2.03 -8.23 -12.54
C THR A 32 -1.76 -9.68 -12.93
N TYR A 33 -1.39 -10.52 -11.95
CA TYR A 33 -1.19 -11.95 -12.12
C TYR A 33 -1.74 -12.70 -10.91
N ASN A 34 -2.25 -13.90 -11.15
CA ASN A 34 -2.71 -14.81 -10.11
C ASN A 34 -1.51 -15.61 -9.57
N CYS A 35 -1.38 -15.74 -8.26
CA CYS A 35 -0.40 -16.64 -7.64
C CYS A 35 -0.95 -17.20 -6.33
N ASP A 36 -0.23 -18.13 -5.71
CA ASP A 36 -0.65 -18.76 -4.44
C ASP A 36 -0.97 -17.76 -3.32
N MET A 37 -0.46 -16.53 -3.43
CA MET A 37 -0.68 -15.47 -2.45
C MET A 37 -1.78 -14.47 -2.82
N TRP A 38 -2.05 -14.18 -4.11
CA TRP A 38 -2.96 -13.10 -4.53
C TRP A 38 -3.88 -13.56 -5.66
N VAL A 39 -5.15 -13.16 -5.60
CA VAL A 39 -6.11 -13.38 -6.70
C VAL A 39 -5.99 -12.26 -7.73
N LEU A 40 -6.14 -12.58 -9.02
CA LEU A 40 -6.18 -11.56 -10.08
C LEU A 40 -7.23 -10.49 -9.76
N GLY A 41 -6.84 -9.21 -9.81
CA GLY A 41 -7.72 -8.08 -9.51
C GLY A 41 -7.80 -7.71 -8.02
N GLU A 42 -7.21 -8.49 -7.12
CA GLU A 42 -7.13 -8.15 -5.70
C GLU A 42 -6.26 -6.92 -5.47
N LEU A 43 -6.70 -6.00 -4.59
CA LEU A 43 -5.91 -4.81 -4.27
C LEU A 43 -4.69 -5.18 -3.44
N ILE A 44 -3.52 -4.83 -3.95
CA ILE A 44 -2.21 -5.03 -3.33
C ILE A 44 -1.49 -3.69 -3.16
N CYS A 45 -0.61 -3.63 -2.16
CA CYS A 45 0.16 -2.41 -1.85
C CYS A 45 1.60 -2.58 -2.32
N GLU A 46 2.12 -1.64 -3.09
CA GLU A 46 3.55 -1.51 -3.33
C GLU A 46 4.19 -0.77 -2.16
N VAL A 47 5.32 -1.27 -1.67
CA VAL A 47 6.09 -0.69 -0.58
C VAL A 47 7.57 -0.68 -0.92
N ASN A 48 8.34 0.19 -0.25
CA ASN A 48 9.80 0.20 -0.35
C ASN A 48 10.40 -0.87 0.56
N LEU A 49 10.88 -1.97 0.00
CA LEU A 49 11.58 -3.01 0.74
C LEU A 49 13.09 -2.69 0.79
N PRO A 50 13.74 -2.78 1.96
CA PRO A 50 15.20 -2.74 2.00
C PRO A 50 15.78 -3.92 1.21
N ALA A 51 16.65 -3.63 0.24
CA ALA A 51 17.34 -4.68 -0.51
C ALA A 51 18.45 -5.28 0.35
N LYS A 52 18.73 -6.57 0.17
CA LYS A 52 19.78 -7.30 0.92
C LYS A 52 21.20 -6.79 0.69
N GLN A 53 21.45 -6.03 -0.38
CA GLN A 53 22.80 -5.68 -0.85
C GLN A 53 22.80 -4.29 -1.50
N ASP A 54 22.49 -3.26 -0.73
CA ASP A 54 22.50 -1.83 -1.12
C ASP A 54 21.33 -1.39 -2.02
N GLY A 55 20.40 -0.65 -1.42
CA GLY A 55 19.30 0.05 -2.10
C GLY A 55 17.91 -0.29 -1.58
N THR A 56 16.92 0.49 -2.01
CA THR A 56 15.49 0.17 -1.84
C THR A 56 14.99 -0.53 -3.10
N ARG A 57 14.32 -1.67 -2.94
CA ARG A 57 13.55 -2.32 -4.02
C ARG A 57 12.08 -2.10 -3.76
N ARG A 58 11.34 -1.70 -4.79
CA ARG A 58 9.88 -1.69 -4.71
C ARG A 58 9.37 -3.13 -4.76
N GLY A 59 8.47 -3.46 -3.85
CA GLY A 59 7.89 -4.78 -3.75
C GLY A 59 6.40 -4.71 -3.43
N TRP A 60 5.65 -5.65 -3.98
CA TRP A 60 4.22 -5.76 -3.73
C TRP A 60 3.97 -6.65 -2.51
N VAL A 61 3.18 -6.16 -1.57
CA VAL A 61 2.80 -6.84 -0.34
C VAL A 61 1.29 -6.88 -0.25
N HIS A 62 0.76 -8.06 0.11
CA HIS A 62 -0.67 -8.22 0.33
C HIS A 62 -1.11 -7.43 1.58
N PRO A 63 -2.20 -6.63 1.54
CA PRO A 63 -2.58 -5.72 2.62
C PRO A 63 -2.79 -6.41 3.98
N ARG A 64 -3.18 -7.70 3.99
CA ARG A 64 -3.29 -8.52 5.22
C ARG A 64 -2.00 -8.61 6.06
N TYR A 65 -0.85 -8.34 5.45
CA TYR A 65 0.45 -8.37 6.12
C TYR A 65 0.96 -6.97 6.46
N LEU A 66 0.17 -5.93 6.20
CA LEU A 66 0.54 -4.57 6.55
C LEU A 66 -0.20 -4.17 7.81
N VAL A 67 0.54 -3.60 8.76
CA VAL A 67 -0.01 -3.04 9.99
C VAL A 67 0.29 -1.54 9.95
N PRO A 68 -0.72 -0.66 9.92
CA PRO A 68 -0.49 0.78 10.04
C PRO A 68 0.37 1.11 11.26
N ILE A 69 1.42 1.91 11.09
CA ILE A 69 2.28 2.37 12.20
C ILE A 69 1.78 3.71 12.75
N SER A 70 1.32 4.59 11.86
CA SER A 70 0.61 5.80 12.27
C SER A 70 -0.80 5.45 12.72
N ASP A 71 -1.32 6.21 13.70
CA ASP A 71 -2.77 6.38 13.85
C ASP A 71 -3.38 6.65 12.46
N PRO A 72 -4.61 6.17 12.18
CA PRO A 72 -5.24 6.43 10.89
C PRO A 72 -5.09 7.92 10.62
N PRO A 73 -4.57 8.34 9.44
CA PRO A 73 -4.62 9.76 9.11
C PRO A 73 -6.05 10.19 9.38
N GLU A 74 -6.23 11.28 10.14
CA GLU A 74 -7.56 11.84 10.40
C GLU A 74 -8.34 11.67 9.10
N LEU A 75 -9.48 10.99 9.15
CA LEU A 75 -10.33 10.81 7.99
C LEU A 75 -10.57 12.21 7.45
N VAL A 76 -9.77 12.60 6.46
CA VAL A 76 -10.07 13.74 5.63
C VAL A 76 -11.34 13.27 4.97
N GLU A 77 -12.49 13.70 5.48
CA GLU A 77 -13.71 13.64 4.73
C GLU A 77 -13.37 14.35 3.44
N TRP A 78 -13.15 13.57 2.39
CA TRP A 78 -13.21 14.07 1.04
C TRP A 78 -14.66 14.51 0.90
N SER A 79 -14.95 15.74 1.34
CA SER A 79 -16.17 16.45 0.98
C SER A 79 -16.21 16.34 -0.52
N ASP A 80 -17.20 15.60 -1.02
CA ASP A 80 -17.29 15.09 -2.37
C ASP A 80 -16.58 16.03 -3.34
N CYS A 81 -15.41 15.62 -3.85
CA CYS A 81 -14.83 16.28 -5.01
C CYS A 81 -15.81 16.02 -6.16
N ILE A 82 -16.84 16.85 -6.26
CA ILE A 82 -17.68 16.96 -7.44
C ILE A 82 -16.73 17.43 -8.52
N TRP A 83 -16.38 16.51 -9.42
CA TRP A 83 -15.69 16.83 -10.65
C TRP A 83 -16.56 17.87 -11.38
N GLN A 84 -16.19 19.14 -11.31
CA GLN A 84 -16.74 20.14 -12.22
C GLN A 84 -15.92 20.04 -13.51
N PRO A 85 -16.52 19.68 -14.65
CA PRO A 85 -15.86 19.85 -15.92
C PRO A 85 -15.47 21.32 -16.05
N GLU A 86 -14.21 21.60 -16.34
CA GLU A 86 -13.81 22.92 -16.79
C GLU A 86 -14.67 23.29 -18.01
N GLY A 87 -15.54 24.29 -17.88
CA GLY A 87 -16.25 24.90 -19.01
C GLY A 87 -17.75 24.60 -19.16
N VAL A 88 -18.56 24.78 -18.11
CA VAL A 88 -20.00 25.02 -18.29
C VAL A 88 -20.32 26.46 -17.86
N THR A 89 -20.38 27.36 -18.84
CA THR A 89 -21.02 28.69 -18.75
C THR A 89 -22.54 28.57 -18.77
#